data_AF-A0A1Y5GNR0-F1
#
_entry.id   AF-A0A1Y5GNR0-F1
#
_cell.length_a   1.000
_cell.length_b   1.000
_cell.length_c   1.000
_cell.angle_alpha   90.00
_cell.angle_beta   90.00
_cell.angle_gamma   90.00
#
_symmetry.space_group_name_H-M   'P 1'
#
loop_
_entity.id
_entity.type
_entity.pdbx_description
1 polymer ?
#
loop_
_entity_poly.entity_id
_entity_poly.type
_entity_poly.pdbx_seq_one_letter_code
_entity_poly.pdbx_strand_id
1 'polypeptide(L)'
;MKAKSLILAGLMASSTMANAIVVTVQDNIADNTYISTPNSIVGQFDINAALPNDGSYLNPYEINSATANYSFADDGDLGLTNTVYNSYTRSGSSSYYRNKIDYYFDDNEQVQVTTSFEESTNGSDWSQTSSYTGTQYDGRSGGCGWFSCNYNYYYTRNYDESTGYTGLFEIEQIFDADSINDLAADGIVDFTVTATTGDLIFGSGSLTVDISENPVAVTEPASLAFFGLGLVSLGYLRRRLSA
;
A
#
# COMPACT_ATOMS: atom_id res chain seq x y z
N MET A 1 17.40 -20.75 -73.56
CA MET A 1 18.13 -20.32 -72.34
C MET A 1 17.42 -19.08 -71.84
N LYS A 2 16.44 -19.17 -70.92
CA LYS A 2 16.55 -19.24 -69.45
C LYS A 2 17.41 -18.11 -68.85
N ALA A 3 16.76 -17.02 -68.45
CA ALA A 3 17.18 -16.13 -67.36
C ALA A 3 15.93 -15.44 -66.77
N LYS A 4 15.39 -16.01 -65.68
CA LYS A 4 14.38 -15.36 -64.84
C LYS A 4 15.15 -14.65 -63.72
N SER A 5 15.33 -13.34 -63.82
CA SER A 5 15.86 -12.51 -62.73
C SER A 5 14.72 -12.19 -61.76
N LEU A 6 14.74 -12.83 -60.59
CA LEU A 6 13.86 -12.55 -59.47
C LEU A 6 14.56 -11.49 -58.60
N ILE A 7 14.10 -10.24 -58.64
CA ILE A 7 14.59 -9.20 -57.73
C ILE A 7 13.73 -9.29 -56.46
N LEU A 8 14.31 -9.86 -55.41
CA LEU A 8 13.72 -9.92 -54.08
C LEU A 8 14.03 -8.60 -53.37
N ALA A 9 13.05 -7.69 -53.32
CA ALA A 9 13.14 -6.48 -52.52
C ALA A 9 12.92 -6.84 -51.05
N GLY A 10 13.99 -6.69 -50.25
CA GLY A 10 13.94 -6.89 -48.80
C GLY A 10 13.08 -5.82 -48.13
N LEU A 11 11.93 -6.23 -47.62
CA LEU A 11 11.08 -5.42 -46.75
C LEU A 11 11.77 -5.32 -45.39
N MET A 12 12.47 -4.22 -45.12
CA MET A 12 12.98 -3.94 -43.78
C MET A 12 11.81 -3.46 -42.92
N ALA A 13 11.15 -4.39 -42.24
CA ALA A 13 10.23 -4.08 -41.15
C ALA A 13 11.04 -3.43 -40.03
N SER A 14 10.83 -2.13 -39.82
CA SER A 14 11.31 -1.42 -38.64
C SER A 14 10.40 -1.83 -37.49
N SER A 15 10.83 -2.79 -36.67
CA SER A 15 10.18 -3.06 -35.40
C SER A 15 10.55 -1.92 -34.44
N THR A 16 9.62 -1.02 -34.15
CA THR A 16 9.72 -0.14 -32.99
C THR A 16 9.63 -1.01 -31.75
N MET A 17 10.68 -1.02 -30.93
CA MET A 17 10.62 -1.64 -29.62
C MET A 17 9.82 -0.69 -28.73
N ALA A 18 8.65 -1.11 -28.27
CA ALA A 18 7.92 -0.39 -27.23
C ALA A 18 8.65 -0.65 -25.90
N ASN A 19 9.15 0.39 -25.26
CA ASN A 19 9.68 0.27 -23.90
C ASN A 19 8.51 0.46 -22.93
N ALA A 20 8.36 -0.49 -22.01
CA ALA A 20 7.49 -0.31 -20.84
C ALA A 20 8.35 0.22 -19.69
N ILE A 21 7.84 1.20 -18.96
CA ILE A 21 8.44 1.76 -17.74
C ILE A 21 7.48 1.54 -16.58
N VAL A 22 8.03 1.14 -15.44
CA VAL A 22 7.29 1.12 -14.17
C VAL A 22 7.76 2.32 -13.36
N VAL A 23 6.79 3.15 -12.97
CA VAL A 23 7.02 4.37 -12.20
C VAL A 23 6.35 4.21 -10.85
N THR A 24 7.06 4.53 -9.77
CA THR A 24 6.48 4.61 -8.43
C THR A 24 6.64 6.02 -7.89
N VAL A 25 5.53 6.63 -7.49
CA VAL A 25 5.50 7.94 -6.83
C VAL A 25 4.95 7.82 -5.41
N GLN A 26 5.38 8.73 -4.55
CA GLN A 26 4.83 8.89 -3.21
C GLN A 26 3.75 9.97 -3.23
N ASP A 27 2.84 9.94 -2.27
CA ASP A 27 1.87 11.00 -2.08
C ASP A 27 2.51 12.29 -1.51
N ASN A 28 1.68 13.31 -1.26
CA ASN A 28 2.09 14.63 -0.78
C ASN A 28 1.67 14.94 0.67
N ILE A 29 1.13 13.97 1.41
CA ILE A 29 0.85 14.05 2.84
C ILE A 29 2.15 13.78 3.60
N ALA A 30 2.29 14.40 4.76
CA ALA A 30 3.43 14.11 5.64
C ALA A 30 3.30 12.72 6.27
N ASP A 31 4.39 11.96 6.30
CA ASP A 31 4.42 10.66 6.98
C ASP A 31 4.00 10.77 8.46
N ASN A 32 3.34 9.72 8.96
CA ASN A 32 2.82 9.63 10.33
C ASN A 32 1.80 10.72 10.67
N THR A 33 0.93 11.06 9.73
CA THR A 33 -0.17 12.00 9.97
C THR A 33 -1.27 11.31 10.78
N TYR A 34 -1.57 11.86 11.96
CA TYR A 34 -2.66 11.38 12.80
C TYR A 34 -4.03 11.75 12.19
N ILE A 35 -4.94 10.78 12.15
CA ILE A 35 -6.32 10.91 11.69
C ILE A 35 -7.22 10.29 12.75
N SER A 36 -8.27 11.00 13.15
CA SER A 36 -9.27 10.50 14.10
C SER A 36 -10.67 10.70 13.55
N THR A 37 -11.59 9.81 13.89
CA THR A 37 -13.00 9.94 13.50
C THR A 37 -13.60 11.26 14.03
N PRO A 38 -14.33 12.06 13.22
CA PRO A 38 -14.77 11.84 11.83
C PRO A 38 -13.92 12.60 10.80
N ASN A 39 -12.66 12.90 11.10
CA ASN A 39 -11.81 13.72 10.26
C ASN A 39 -11.31 12.95 9.04
N SER A 40 -10.97 13.72 8.01
CA SER A 40 -10.38 13.22 6.78
C SER A 40 -9.15 14.05 6.41
N ILE A 41 -8.24 13.43 5.67
CA ILE A 41 -7.13 14.11 5.01
C ILE A 41 -7.20 13.87 3.51
N VAL A 42 -6.67 14.82 2.74
CA VAL A 42 -6.65 14.76 1.28
C VAL A 42 -5.19 14.72 0.84
N GLY A 43 -4.89 13.81 -0.07
CA GLY A 43 -3.58 13.64 -0.67
C GLY A 43 -3.67 13.57 -2.18
N GLN A 44 -2.52 13.60 -2.81
CA GLN A 44 -2.38 13.57 -4.26
C GLN A 44 -1.14 12.77 -4.66
N PHE A 45 -1.29 11.96 -5.70
CA PHE A 45 -0.18 11.41 -6.46
C PHE A 45 0.04 12.24 -7.74
N ASP A 46 1.29 12.60 -8.03
CA ASP A 46 1.67 13.29 -9.27
C ASP A 46 2.79 12.51 -9.97
N ILE A 47 2.46 11.87 -11.10
CA ILE A 47 3.43 11.08 -11.86
C ILE A 47 4.29 11.94 -12.80
N ASN A 48 3.89 13.19 -13.08
CA ASN A 48 4.56 14.04 -14.06
C ASN A 48 6.02 14.32 -13.66
N ALA A 49 6.29 14.46 -12.36
CA ALA A 49 7.63 14.68 -11.85
C ALA A 49 8.55 13.46 -11.98
N ALA A 50 7.99 12.25 -12.06
CA ALA A 50 8.75 11.01 -12.14
C ALA A 50 9.01 10.56 -13.59
N LEU A 51 8.36 11.18 -14.57
CA LEU A 51 8.51 10.85 -15.99
C LEU A 51 9.72 11.58 -16.63
N PRO A 52 10.47 10.92 -17.53
CA PRO A 52 11.55 11.55 -18.27
C PRO A 52 11.05 12.70 -19.17
N ASN A 53 11.67 13.88 -19.03
CA ASN A 53 11.39 15.07 -19.85
C ASN A 53 12.06 15.06 -21.24
N ASP A 54 12.56 13.92 -21.70
CA ASP A 54 13.32 13.79 -22.97
C ASP A 54 12.42 13.69 -24.22
N GLY A 55 11.10 13.76 -24.04
CA GLY A 55 10.11 13.68 -25.11
C GLY A 55 9.75 12.26 -25.54
N SER A 56 10.29 11.22 -24.87
CA SER A 56 9.87 9.82 -25.09
C SER A 56 8.44 9.55 -24.58
N TYR A 57 8.03 10.28 -23.54
CA TYR A 57 6.69 10.20 -22.97
C TYR A 57 5.92 11.48 -23.30
N LEU A 58 4.85 11.35 -24.10
CA LEU A 58 3.95 12.44 -24.45
C LEU A 58 2.60 12.24 -23.74
N ASN A 59 2.12 13.27 -23.05
CA ASN A 59 0.79 13.29 -22.44
C ASN A 59 -0.29 13.36 -23.54
N PRO A 60 -1.38 12.57 -23.45
CA PRO A 60 -1.69 11.62 -22.38
C PRO A 60 -1.02 10.27 -22.61
N TYR A 61 -0.35 9.70 -21.60
CA TYR A 61 0.42 8.45 -21.69
C TYR A 61 -0.47 7.20 -21.84
N GLU A 62 0.04 6.12 -22.42
CA GLU A 62 -0.63 4.81 -22.38
C GLU A 62 -0.30 4.12 -21.05
N ILE A 63 -1.22 4.21 -20.10
CA ILE A 63 -1.12 3.56 -18.80
C ILE A 63 -1.77 2.17 -18.89
N ASN A 64 -0.97 1.13 -18.69
CA ASN A 64 -1.44 -0.26 -18.75
C ASN A 64 -2.12 -0.69 -17.46
N SER A 65 -1.59 -0.24 -16.32
CA SER A 65 -2.11 -0.53 -14.99
C SER A 65 -1.61 0.49 -13.99
N ALA A 66 -2.39 0.69 -12.93
CA ALA A 66 -1.99 1.49 -11.79
C ALA A 66 -2.47 0.84 -10.49
N THR A 67 -1.63 0.86 -9.47
CA THR A 67 -1.94 0.32 -8.14
C THR A 67 -1.48 1.30 -7.08
N ALA A 68 -2.41 1.75 -6.24
CA ALA A 68 -2.13 2.56 -5.07
C ALA A 68 -2.08 1.69 -3.81
N ASN A 69 -1.08 1.94 -2.96
CA ASN A 69 -0.93 1.29 -1.67
C ASN A 69 -0.86 2.35 -0.58
N TYR A 70 -1.67 2.20 0.46
CA TYR A 70 -1.74 3.10 1.61
C TYR A 70 -1.42 2.32 2.87
N SER A 71 -0.54 2.85 3.72
CA SER A 71 -0.15 2.23 4.98
C SER A 71 -0.69 2.99 6.18
N PHE A 72 -1.10 2.23 7.18
CA PHE A 72 -1.69 2.76 8.41
C PHE A 72 -1.10 2.02 9.61
N ALA A 73 -1.07 2.73 10.74
CA ALA A 73 -0.78 2.16 12.03
C ALA A 73 -1.88 2.53 13.01
N ASP A 74 -2.23 1.59 13.88
CA ASP A 74 -2.86 1.89 15.16
C ASP A 74 -1.99 2.88 15.96
N ASP A 75 -2.61 3.83 16.66
CA ASP A 75 -1.91 4.85 17.46
C ASP A 75 -1.50 4.34 18.86
N GLY A 76 -2.00 3.15 19.24
CA GLY A 76 -1.58 2.37 20.39
C GLY A 76 -2.14 2.84 21.71
N ASP A 77 -3.34 3.42 21.73
CA ASP A 77 -3.97 4.03 22.90
C ASP A 77 -4.71 3.01 23.80
N LEU A 78 -3.94 2.11 24.43
CA LEU A 78 -4.52 1.11 25.34
C LEU A 78 -5.29 1.72 26.54
N GLY A 79 -6.61 1.51 26.55
CA GLY A 79 -7.50 1.90 27.64
C GLY A 79 -7.58 0.86 28.77
N LEU A 80 -7.25 1.23 30.01
CA LEU A 80 -7.46 0.33 31.16
C LEU A 80 -8.96 0.11 31.40
N THR A 81 -9.42 -1.13 31.28
CA THR A 81 -10.84 -1.49 31.43
C THR A 81 -11.18 -2.07 32.79
N ASN A 82 -10.32 -2.93 33.33
CA ASN A 82 -10.61 -3.67 34.55
C ASN A 82 -9.36 -4.10 35.30
N THR A 83 -9.49 -4.31 36.61
CA THR A 83 -8.47 -4.96 37.44
C THR A 83 -9.11 -6.11 38.20
N VAL A 84 -8.58 -7.32 38.02
CA VAL A 84 -9.05 -8.52 38.71
C VAL A 84 -7.99 -9.03 39.69
N TYR A 85 -8.44 -9.43 40.87
CA TYR A 85 -7.60 -10.11 41.85
C TYR A 85 -8.06 -11.55 42.04
N ASN A 86 -7.14 -12.49 41.86
CA ASN A 86 -7.37 -13.86 42.24
C ASN A 86 -7.25 -14.04 43.76
N SER A 87 -7.80 -15.15 44.26
CA SER A 87 -7.59 -15.55 45.65
C SER A 87 -6.14 -15.96 45.90
N TYR A 88 -5.66 -15.75 47.12
CA TYR A 88 -4.33 -16.22 47.53
C TYR A 88 -4.26 -17.74 47.47
N THR A 89 -3.27 -18.24 46.75
CA THR A 89 -2.94 -19.66 46.65
C THR A 89 -1.61 -19.91 47.33
N ARG A 90 -1.54 -20.93 48.18
CA ARG A 90 -0.31 -21.31 48.87
C ARG A 90 0.71 -21.84 47.86
N SER A 91 1.92 -21.30 47.89
CA SER A 91 3.06 -21.76 47.12
C SER A 91 4.24 -21.99 48.07
N GLY A 92 4.54 -23.25 48.36
CA GLY A 92 5.58 -23.63 49.32
C GLY A 92 5.11 -23.66 50.78
N SER A 93 6.06 -23.62 51.71
CA SER A 93 5.79 -23.85 53.14
C SER A 93 5.09 -22.68 53.83
N SER A 94 5.43 -21.45 53.46
CA SER A 94 4.96 -20.22 54.13
C SER A 94 4.58 -19.08 53.19
N SER A 95 4.67 -19.26 51.87
CA SER A 95 4.35 -18.19 50.92
C SER A 95 2.98 -18.41 50.26
N TYR A 96 2.27 -17.32 50.04
CA TYR A 96 0.99 -17.25 49.37
C TYR A 96 1.08 -16.21 48.26
N TYR A 97 0.56 -16.55 47.09
CA TYR A 97 0.55 -15.65 45.94
C TYR A 97 -0.88 -15.45 45.45
N ARG A 98 -1.22 -14.24 45.05
CA ARG A 98 -2.37 -13.95 44.20
C ARG A 98 -1.91 -13.31 42.92
N ASN A 99 -2.72 -13.40 41.87
CA ASN A 99 -2.51 -12.61 40.67
C ASN A 99 -3.39 -11.35 40.76
N LYS A 100 -2.82 -10.20 40.43
CA LYS A 100 -3.52 -9.00 40.00
C LYS A 100 -3.37 -8.96 38.49
N ILE A 101 -4.48 -8.89 37.76
CA ILE A 101 -4.51 -8.81 36.31
C ILE A 101 -5.18 -7.49 35.94
N ASP A 102 -4.43 -6.58 35.33
CA ASP A 102 -4.95 -5.36 34.73
C ASP A 102 -5.28 -5.64 33.26
N TYR A 103 -6.52 -5.41 32.88
CA TYR A 103 -7.03 -5.62 31.52
C TYR A 103 -7.04 -4.30 30.77
N TYR A 104 -6.40 -4.26 29.61
CA TYR A 104 -6.41 -3.14 28.69
C TYR A 104 -7.20 -3.53 27.44
N PHE A 105 -8.03 -2.61 26.96
CA PHE A 105 -8.77 -2.77 25.72
C PHE A 105 -8.37 -1.68 24.73
N ASP A 106 -8.12 -2.10 23.50
CA ASP A 106 -7.96 -1.22 22.35
C ASP A 106 -9.22 -1.31 21.49
N ASP A 107 -9.73 -0.17 21.04
CA ASP A 107 -10.93 -0.12 20.20
C ASP A 107 -10.59 -0.60 18.77
N ASN A 108 -11.53 -0.51 17.85
CA ASN A 108 -11.34 -0.97 16.47
C ASN A 108 -11.19 0.23 15.53
N GLU A 109 -10.09 0.27 14.80
CA GLU A 109 -9.77 1.35 13.88
C GLU A 109 -10.19 0.91 12.48
N GLN A 110 -10.94 1.77 11.80
CA GLN A 110 -11.28 1.57 10.40
C GLN A 110 -11.00 2.84 9.63
N VAL A 111 -10.46 2.65 8.44
CA VAL A 111 -10.17 3.73 7.50
C VAL A 111 -10.77 3.40 6.16
N GLN A 112 -11.30 4.43 5.53
CA GLN A 112 -11.80 4.41 4.17
C GLN A 112 -10.89 5.29 3.32
N VAL A 113 -10.47 4.77 2.17
CA VAL A 113 -9.74 5.54 1.15
C VAL A 113 -10.60 5.64 -0.09
N THR A 114 -10.80 6.87 -0.56
CA THR A 114 -11.64 7.18 -1.70
C THR A 114 -10.84 7.94 -2.75
N THR A 115 -10.83 7.46 -3.98
CA THR A 115 -10.38 8.20 -5.18
C THR A 115 -11.60 8.67 -5.97
N SER A 116 -11.40 9.27 -7.15
CA SER A 116 -12.49 9.70 -8.03
C SER A 116 -13.50 8.58 -8.37
N PHE A 117 -13.06 7.32 -8.43
CA PHE A 117 -13.87 6.19 -8.91
C PHE A 117 -13.84 4.96 -8.00
N GLU A 118 -12.94 4.89 -7.03
CA GLU A 118 -12.78 3.72 -6.17
C GLU A 118 -12.91 4.06 -4.69
N GLU A 119 -13.41 3.09 -3.93
CA GLU A 119 -13.51 3.16 -2.48
C GLU A 119 -13.04 1.83 -1.89
N SER A 120 -12.10 1.90 -0.97
CA SER A 120 -11.61 0.74 -0.23
C SER A 120 -11.67 1.03 1.26
N THR A 121 -11.95 0.00 2.06
CA THR A 121 -11.98 0.10 3.52
C THR A 121 -11.18 -1.04 4.12
N ASN A 122 -10.37 -0.74 5.13
CA ASN A 122 -9.69 -1.74 5.93
C ASN A 122 -9.53 -1.23 7.37
N GLY A 123 -8.99 -2.06 8.25
CA GLY A 123 -8.80 -1.72 9.66
C GLY A 123 -7.70 -2.54 10.30
N SER A 124 -7.51 -2.28 11.59
CA SER A 124 -6.56 -2.97 12.45
C SER A 124 -6.97 -4.43 12.69
N ASP A 125 -5.99 -5.25 13.07
CA ASP A 125 -6.19 -6.68 13.32
C ASP A 125 -6.32 -6.97 14.82
N TRP A 126 -7.15 -7.93 15.18
CA TRP A 126 -7.32 -8.36 16.56
C TRP A 126 -6.04 -8.97 17.14
N SER A 127 -5.63 -8.51 18.33
CA SER A 127 -4.49 -9.02 19.08
C SER A 127 -4.84 -9.26 20.55
N GLN A 128 -4.12 -10.20 21.16
CA GLN A 128 -4.15 -10.43 22.59
C GLN A 128 -2.74 -10.71 23.10
N THR A 129 -2.32 -9.96 24.10
CA THR A 129 -1.03 -10.13 24.76
C THR A 129 -1.22 -10.22 26.28
N SER A 130 -0.33 -10.96 26.94
CA SER A 130 -0.27 -11.05 28.39
C SER A 130 1.18 -10.90 28.81
N SER A 131 1.43 -9.96 29.72
CA SER A 131 2.77 -9.66 30.20
C SER A 131 2.83 -9.70 31.73
N TYR A 132 3.92 -10.23 32.27
CA TYR A 132 4.16 -10.25 33.71
C TYR A 132 4.96 -9.00 34.11
N THR A 133 4.39 -8.15 34.96
CA THR A 133 4.97 -6.84 35.30
C THR A 133 5.67 -6.82 36.65
N GLY A 134 5.54 -7.86 37.47
CA GLY A 134 6.37 -8.06 38.65
C GLY A 134 5.69 -8.75 39.82
N THR A 135 6.40 -8.84 40.95
CA THR A 135 5.84 -9.31 42.22
C THR A 135 5.94 -8.20 43.25
N GLN A 136 4.84 -7.89 43.91
CA GLN A 136 4.77 -7.01 45.07
C GLN A 136 4.58 -7.84 46.34
N TYR A 137 5.27 -7.47 47.41
CA TYR A 137 5.00 -8.01 48.73
C TYR A 137 3.80 -7.29 49.36
N ASP A 138 2.79 -8.05 49.77
CA ASP A 138 1.55 -7.51 50.34
C ASP A 138 1.60 -7.43 51.86
N GLY A 139 2.36 -8.32 52.49
CA GLY A 139 2.44 -8.40 53.94
C GLY A 139 2.70 -9.80 54.47
N ARG A 140 2.61 -9.95 55.79
CA ARG A 140 2.71 -11.23 56.48
C ARG A 140 1.60 -11.38 57.52
N SER A 141 1.13 -12.60 57.70
CA SER A 141 0.21 -12.97 58.79
C SER A 141 0.85 -14.07 59.64
N GLY A 142 0.51 -14.11 60.92
CA GLY A 142 1.09 -15.08 61.86
C GLY A 142 1.57 -14.39 63.14
N GLY A 143 2.20 -15.17 64.01
CA GLY A 143 2.61 -14.71 65.32
C GLY A 143 3.79 -15.50 65.87
N CYS A 144 4.40 -14.95 66.90
CA CYS A 144 5.42 -15.64 67.68
C CYS A 144 4.78 -16.32 68.89
N GLY A 145 5.02 -17.63 69.02
CA GLY A 145 4.84 -18.33 70.29
C GLY A 145 6.09 -18.19 71.17
N TRP A 146 6.09 -18.83 72.34
CA TRP A 146 7.21 -18.77 73.29
C TRP A 146 8.54 -19.36 72.77
N PHE A 147 8.52 -20.20 71.74
CA PHE A 147 9.73 -20.90 71.25
C PHE A 147 9.96 -20.79 69.73
N SER A 148 9.04 -20.24 68.95
CA SER A 148 9.21 -20.03 67.50
C SER A 148 8.20 -19.05 66.93
N CYS A 149 8.54 -18.43 65.80
CA CYS A 149 7.62 -17.61 65.02
C CYS A 149 7.24 -18.34 63.73
N ASN A 150 5.95 -18.42 63.44
CA ASN A 150 5.43 -18.93 62.19
C ASN A 150 4.75 -17.79 61.44
N TYR A 151 5.32 -17.42 60.29
CA TYR A 151 4.78 -16.38 59.43
C TYR A 151 4.38 -16.97 58.09
N ASN A 152 3.21 -16.57 57.62
CA ASN A 152 2.80 -16.67 56.24
C ASN A 152 3.12 -15.34 55.54
N TYR A 153 3.73 -15.39 54.37
CA TYR A 153 4.08 -14.23 53.56
C TYR A 153 3.17 -14.18 52.34
N TYR A 154 2.66 -13.00 52.02
CA TYR A 154 1.68 -12.77 50.96
C TYR A 154 2.29 -11.88 49.89
N TYR A 155 2.09 -12.27 48.64
CA TYR A 155 2.63 -11.59 47.48
C TYR A 155 1.55 -11.46 46.39
N THR A 156 1.55 -10.33 45.68
CA THR A 156 0.75 -10.11 44.47
C THR A 156 1.67 -10.21 43.25
N ARG A 157 1.35 -11.08 42.31
CA ARG A 157 1.95 -11.11 40.98
C ARG A 157 1.12 -10.23 40.07
N ASN A 158 1.73 -9.21 39.49
CA ASN A 158 1.06 -8.29 38.59
C ASN A 158 1.22 -8.79 37.15
N TYR A 159 0.11 -8.78 36.43
CA TYR A 159 0.02 -9.10 35.02
C TYR A 159 -0.78 -8.02 34.33
N ASP A 160 -0.40 -7.71 33.10
CA ASP A 160 -1.12 -6.83 32.21
C ASP A 160 -1.60 -7.70 31.04
N GLU A 161 -2.90 -7.71 30.79
CA GLU A 161 -3.53 -8.39 29.66
C GLU A 161 -4.12 -7.34 28.72
N SER A 162 -3.53 -7.16 27.54
CA SER A 162 -4.04 -6.26 26.52
C SER A 162 -4.77 -7.07 25.46
N THR A 163 -6.00 -6.68 25.15
CA THR A 163 -6.85 -7.25 24.09
C THR A 163 -7.40 -6.13 23.25
N GLY A 164 -7.60 -6.30 21.96
CA GLY A 164 -8.15 -5.23 21.13
C GLY A 164 -7.63 -5.33 19.72
N TYR A 165 -7.68 -4.24 18.98
CA TYR A 165 -7.12 -4.16 17.64
C TYR A 165 -5.84 -3.35 17.66
N THR A 166 -4.83 -3.78 16.93
CA THR A 166 -3.54 -3.08 16.90
C THR A 166 -2.73 -3.49 15.68
N GLY A 167 -1.64 -2.78 15.41
CA GLY A 167 -0.63 -3.14 14.43
C GLY A 167 -0.65 -2.27 13.18
N LEU A 168 0.01 -2.79 12.14
CA LEU A 168 0.11 -2.14 10.84
C LEU A 168 -0.83 -2.81 9.87
N PHE A 169 -1.52 -2.02 9.05
CA PHE A 169 -2.38 -2.54 7.99
C PHE A 169 -2.28 -1.68 6.74
N GLU A 170 -2.61 -2.28 5.60
CA GLU A 170 -2.47 -1.66 4.29
C GLU A 170 -3.78 -1.73 3.51
N ILE A 171 -4.01 -0.74 2.66
CA ILE A 171 -5.08 -0.75 1.66
C ILE A 171 -4.41 -0.72 0.30
N GLU A 172 -4.74 -1.73 -0.52
CA GLU A 172 -4.40 -1.75 -1.95
C GLU A 172 -5.63 -1.35 -2.77
N GLN A 173 -5.43 -0.47 -3.74
CA GLN A 173 -6.41 -0.10 -4.76
C GLN A 173 -5.83 -0.36 -6.14
N ILE A 174 -6.49 -1.21 -6.91
CA ILE A 174 -6.10 -1.54 -8.28
C ILE A 174 -7.03 -0.77 -9.20
N PHE A 175 -6.48 0.22 -9.91
CA PHE A 175 -7.25 1.16 -10.69
C PHE A 175 -7.93 0.49 -11.88
N ASP A 176 -9.24 0.71 -11.98
CA ASP A 176 -10.03 0.34 -13.14
C ASP A 176 -9.76 1.26 -14.36
N ALA A 177 -10.45 0.97 -15.46
CA ALA A 177 -10.25 1.71 -16.71
C ALA A 177 -10.62 3.20 -16.58
N ASP A 178 -11.62 3.55 -15.77
CA ASP A 178 -12.06 4.93 -15.61
C ASP A 178 -11.04 5.71 -14.77
N SER A 179 -10.53 5.11 -13.69
CA SER A 179 -9.44 5.65 -12.87
C SER A 179 -8.13 5.82 -13.65
N ILE A 180 -7.79 4.84 -14.50
CA ILE A 180 -6.63 4.93 -15.39
C ILE A 180 -6.80 6.06 -16.42
N ASN A 181 -8.00 6.24 -16.97
CA ASN A 181 -8.28 7.33 -17.93
C ASN A 181 -8.18 8.70 -17.27
N ASP A 182 -8.61 8.83 -16.01
CA ASP A 182 -8.48 10.06 -15.22
C ASP A 182 -7.00 10.40 -14.98
N LEU A 183 -6.23 9.43 -14.46
CA LEU A 183 -4.79 9.56 -14.28
C LEU A 183 -4.06 9.88 -15.60
N ALA A 184 -4.47 9.29 -16.72
CA ALA A 184 -3.85 9.55 -18.02
C ALA A 184 -4.13 10.97 -18.54
N ALA A 185 -5.20 11.63 -18.09
CA ALA A 185 -5.61 12.94 -18.57
C ALA A 185 -4.66 14.06 -18.13
N ASP A 186 -4.18 14.04 -16.89
CA ASP A 186 -3.32 15.08 -16.32
C ASP A 186 -2.11 14.55 -15.53
N GLY A 187 -2.00 13.24 -15.32
CA GLY A 187 -0.93 12.61 -14.54
C GLY A 187 -1.12 12.77 -13.03
N ILE A 188 -2.32 13.14 -12.57
CA ILE A 188 -2.62 13.43 -11.18
C ILE A 188 -3.77 12.57 -10.71
N VAL A 189 -3.67 12.04 -9.48
CA VAL A 189 -4.78 11.35 -8.81
C VAL A 189 -4.93 11.91 -7.41
N ASP A 190 -6.10 12.50 -7.15
CA ASP A 190 -6.49 12.92 -5.81
C ASP A 190 -7.12 11.76 -5.05
N PHE A 191 -6.85 11.69 -3.75
CA PHE A 191 -7.49 10.73 -2.86
C PHE A 191 -7.83 11.37 -1.52
N THR A 192 -8.85 10.81 -0.87
CA THR A 192 -9.27 11.19 0.48
C THR A 192 -9.17 9.98 1.39
N VAL A 193 -8.51 10.16 2.53
CA VAL A 193 -8.44 9.16 3.60
C VAL A 193 -9.35 9.64 4.74
N THR A 194 -10.31 8.81 5.13
CA THR A 194 -11.29 9.11 6.18
C THR A 194 -11.23 8.06 7.27
N ALA A 195 -11.01 8.48 8.52
CA ALA A 195 -11.18 7.59 9.67
C ALA A 195 -12.68 7.37 9.90
N THR A 196 -13.14 6.13 9.74
CA THR A 196 -14.55 5.75 9.92
C THR A 196 -14.83 5.28 11.35
N THR A 197 -13.84 4.64 12.00
CA THR A 197 -13.85 4.35 13.44
C THR A 197 -12.46 4.52 14.05
N GLY A 198 -12.40 4.90 15.32
CA GLY A 198 -11.16 5.07 16.08
C GLY A 198 -10.30 6.23 15.59
N ASP A 199 -9.04 6.13 15.93
CA ASP A 199 -7.94 7.01 15.57
C ASP A 199 -6.71 6.20 15.17
N LEU A 200 -5.98 6.73 14.20
CA LEU A 200 -4.94 5.99 13.49
C LEU A 200 -3.91 6.94 12.93
N ILE A 201 -2.77 6.39 12.59
CA ILE A 201 -1.64 7.08 11.99
C ILE A 201 -1.58 6.68 10.52
N PHE A 202 -1.77 7.63 9.62
CA PHE A 202 -1.43 7.46 8.21
C PHE A 202 0.09 7.42 8.05
N GLY A 203 0.60 6.28 7.61
CA GLY A 203 2.01 6.06 7.37
C GLY A 203 2.46 6.79 6.11
N SER A 204 2.02 6.28 4.95
CA SER A 204 2.29 6.84 3.62
C SER A 204 1.38 6.22 2.56
N GLY A 205 1.30 6.86 1.40
CA GLY A 205 0.69 6.39 0.18
C GLY A 205 1.73 6.28 -0.93
N SER A 206 1.61 5.25 -1.77
CA SER A 206 2.42 5.11 -2.98
C SER A 206 1.58 4.65 -4.16
N LEU A 207 1.85 5.22 -5.32
CA LEU A 207 1.21 4.85 -6.58
C LEU A 207 2.26 4.24 -7.51
N THR A 208 2.04 3.00 -7.92
CA THR A 208 2.85 2.31 -8.93
C THR A 208 2.08 2.23 -10.23
N VAL A 209 2.69 2.70 -11.32
CA VAL A 209 2.07 2.80 -12.65
C VAL A 209 2.95 2.08 -13.66
N ASP A 210 2.34 1.19 -14.45
CA ASP A 210 2.94 0.59 -15.64
C ASP A 210 2.54 1.41 -16.86
N ILE A 211 3.52 2.00 -17.53
CA ILE A 211 3.35 2.92 -18.65
C ILE A 211 4.08 2.34 -19.85
N SER A 212 3.40 2.30 -20.99
CA SER A 212 4.04 2.03 -22.28
C SER A 212 4.27 3.33 -23.03
N GLU A 213 5.37 3.37 -23.79
CA GLU A 213 5.57 4.45 -24.76
C GLU A 213 4.34 4.52 -25.67
N ASN A 214 3.69 5.68 -25.69
CA ASN A 214 2.67 5.96 -26.69
C ASN A 214 3.26 5.70 -28.06
N PRO A 215 2.58 4.94 -28.95
CA PRO A 215 3.02 4.83 -30.32
C PRO A 215 3.00 6.24 -30.92
N VAL A 216 4.17 6.87 -30.99
CA VAL A 216 4.33 8.09 -31.76
C VAL A 216 3.92 7.69 -33.16
N ALA A 217 2.93 8.37 -33.73
CA ALA A 217 2.57 8.17 -35.12
C ALA A 217 3.82 8.46 -35.94
N VAL A 218 4.58 7.40 -36.24
CA VAL A 218 5.77 7.49 -37.08
C VAL A 218 5.23 8.03 -38.37
N THR A 219 5.56 9.29 -38.67
CA THR A 219 5.20 9.88 -39.96
C THR A 219 5.76 8.93 -40.99
N GLU A 220 4.89 8.19 -41.68
CA GLU A 220 5.33 7.23 -42.68
C GLU A 220 6.31 7.99 -43.57
N PRO A 221 7.59 7.55 -43.64
CA PRO A 221 8.58 8.36 -44.29
C PRO A 221 8.10 8.51 -45.73
N ALA A 222 8.13 9.74 -46.25
CA ALA A 222 7.64 10.04 -47.60
C ALA A 222 8.27 9.11 -48.66
N SER A 223 9.40 8.46 -48.34
CA SER A 223 9.99 7.36 -49.09
C SER A 223 9.03 6.21 -49.40
N LEU A 224 8.08 5.84 -48.53
CA LEU A 224 7.06 4.81 -48.79
C LEU A 224 6.05 5.30 -49.85
N ALA A 225 5.59 6.55 -49.72
CA ALA A 225 4.75 7.19 -50.73
C ALA A 225 5.50 7.37 -52.07
N PHE A 226 6.77 7.81 -52.04
CA PHE A 226 7.62 7.95 -53.22
C PHE A 226 7.98 6.60 -53.84
N PHE A 227 8.15 5.55 -53.04
CA PHE A 227 8.35 4.19 -53.53
C PHE A 227 7.08 3.68 -54.22
N GLY A 228 5.91 3.92 -53.63
CA GLY A 228 4.62 3.66 -54.26
C GLY A 228 4.47 4.39 -55.60
N LEU A 229 4.74 5.69 -55.63
CA LEU A 229 4.74 6.50 -56.86
C LEU A 229 5.79 6.04 -57.87
N GLY A 230 6.95 5.59 -57.40
CA GLY A 230 8.02 4.99 -58.21
C GLY A 230 7.57 3.70 -58.90
N LEU A 231 6.88 2.82 -58.18
CA LEU A 231 6.31 1.59 -58.74
C LEU A 231 5.20 1.87 -59.75
N VAL A 232 4.33 2.84 -59.47
CA VAL A 232 3.26 3.26 -60.40
C VAL A 232 3.87 3.82 -61.70
N SER A 233 4.88 4.69 -61.59
CA SER A 233 5.57 5.26 -62.75
C SER A 233 6.34 4.21 -63.56
N LEU A 234 7.00 3.24 -62.90
CA LEU A 234 7.61 2.08 -63.56
C LEU A 234 6.59 1.20 -64.30
N GLY A 235 5.43 0.95 -63.69
CA GLY A 235 4.33 0.20 -64.31
C GLY A 235 3.79 0.91 -65.56
N TYR A 236 3.64 2.24 -65.49
CA TYR A 236 3.21 3.07 -66.62
C TYR A 236 4.24 3.04 -67.78
N LEU A 237 5.53 3.20 -67.48
CA LEU A 237 6.59 3.16 -68.49
C LEU A 237 6.69 1.79 -69.19
N ARG A 238 6.55 0.69 -68.45
CA ARG A 238 6.57 -0.66 -69.03
C ARG A 238 5.44 -0.89 -70.02
N ARG A 239 4.24 -0.37 -69.73
CA ARG A 239 3.07 -0.51 -70.62
C ARG A 239 3.27 0.24 -71.94
N ARG A 240 3.99 1.37 -71.91
CA ARG A 240 4.28 2.19 -73.11
C ARG A 240 5.36 1.60 -74.02
N LEU A 241 6.25 0.75 -73.49
CA LEU A 241 7.32 0.11 -74.26
C LEU A 241 6.91 -1.25 -74.87
N SER A 242 5.79 -1.82 -74.44
CA SER A 242 5.26 -3.10 -74.96
C SER A 242 4.08 -2.93 -75.93
N ALA A 243 3.70 -1.69 -76.23
CA ALA A 243 2.74 -1.31 -77.27
C ALA A 243 3.50 -0.65 -78.42
#